data_AF-A0A7L4THL1-F1
#
_entry.id   AF-A0A7L4THL1-F1
#
_cell.length_a   1.000
_cell.length_b   1.000
_cell.length_c   1.000
_cell.angle_alpha   90.00
_cell.angle_beta   90.00
_cell.angle_gamma   90.00
#
_symmetry.space_group_name_H-M   'P 1'
#
loop_
_entity.id
_entity.type
_entity.pdbx_description
1 polymer ?
#
loop_
_entity_poly.entity_id
_entity_poly.type
_entity_poly.pdbx_seq_one_letter_code
_entity_poly.pdbx_strand_id
1 'polypeptide(L)'
;SLLTLRDVIVVSTVSAIYGLGTPQEYVDRMIPLEVGQEWDRDELLRDLVTNQYVRNDISGERGTFRVRGDTLEIFPVYEENALRVEFFGDEIEALTTMHPLTGEVISEDEQVYVFPATHYVAGPERMERA
;
A
#
# COMPACT_ATOMS: atom_id res chain seq x y z
N SER A 1 -4.58 11.63 -0.07
CA SER A 1 -4.56 11.33 1.38
C SER A 1 -4.32 12.61 2.18
N LEU A 2 -4.76 12.69 3.45
CA LEU A 2 -4.56 13.86 4.35
C LEU A 2 -3.09 14.31 4.46
N LEU A 3 -2.17 13.35 4.30
CA LEU A 3 -0.73 13.57 4.45
C LEU A 3 -0.06 14.06 3.16
N THR A 4 -0.74 13.96 2.03
CA THR A 4 -0.18 14.27 0.70
C THR A 4 -0.77 15.52 0.05
N LEU A 5 -1.87 16.05 0.58
CA LEU A 5 -2.59 17.20 0.03
C LEU A 5 -2.65 18.36 1.04
N ARG A 6 -2.51 19.61 0.56
CA ARG A 6 -2.58 20.81 1.42
C ARG A 6 -4.00 21.33 1.65
N ASP A 7 -4.91 21.10 0.70
CA ASP A 7 -6.27 21.64 0.72
C ASP A 7 -7.26 20.54 1.12
N VAL A 8 -7.39 20.26 2.43
CA VAL A 8 -8.24 19.17 2.94
C VAL A 8 -9.14 19.63 4.09
N ILE A 9 -10.43 19.30 4.01
CA ILE A 9 -11.41 19.50 5.08
C ILE A 9 -11.82 18.12 5.62
N VAL A 10 -11.71 17.92 6.94
CA VAL A 10 -12.10 16.68 7.63
C VAL A 10 -13.35 16.92 8.46
N VAL A 11 -14.40 16.13 8.22
CA VAL A 11 -15.61 16.09 9.05
C VAL A 11 -15.62 14.76 9.80
N SER A 12 -15.68 14.78 11.12
CA SER A 12 -15.58 13.56 11.93
C SER A 12 -16.31 13.63 13.27
N THR A 13 -16.48 12.48 13.92
CA THR A 13 -17.03 12.32 15.27
C THR A 13 -15.92 12.28 16.32
N VAL A 14 -16.27 12.28 17.61
CA VAL A 14 -15.30 12.29 18.72
C VAL A 14 -14.32 11.10 18.67
N SER A 15 -14.70 9.97 18.06
CA SER A 15 -13.81 8.80 17.97
C SER A 15 -12.52 9.07 17.17
N ALA A 16 -12.46 10.11 16.33
CA ALA A 16 -11.26 10.43 15.55
C ALA A 16 -10.07 10.94 16.37
N ILE A 17 -10.24 11.23 17.66
CA ILE A 17 -9.15 11.63 18.55
C ILE A 17 -8.47 10.44 19.25
N TYR A 18 -8.95 9.21 19.04
CA TYR A 18 -8.45 8.00 19.69
C TYR A 18 -7.95 6.96 18.68
N GLY A 19 -7.04 6.08 19.12
CA GLY A 19 -6.75 4.83 18.41
C GLY A 19 -5.94 4.97 17.12
N LEU A 20 -5.09 5.99 16.98
CA LEU A 20 -4.22 6.10 15.81
C LEU A 20 -2.76 6.01 16.27
N GLY A 21 -1.94 5.28 15.49
CA GLY A 21 -0.49 5.41 15.55
C GLY A 21 -0.08 6.86 15.25
N THR A 22 1.17 7.24 15.51
CA THR A 22 1.58 8.60 15.14
C THR A 22 1.57 8.74 13.62
N PRO A 23 1.17 9.90 13.06
CA PRO A 23 1.21 10.13 11.62
C PRO A 23 2.59 9.88 11.01
N GLN A 24 3.64 10.17 11.79
CA GLN A 24 5.03 9.91 11.41
C GLN A 24 5.29 8.41 11.23
N GLU A 25 4.90 7.56 12.21
CA GLU A 25 5.04 6.09 12.09
C GLU A 25 4.29 5.52 10.87
N TYR A 26 3.17 6.14 10.47
CA TYR A 26 2.41 5.73 9.29
C TYR A 26 3.12 6.08 7.98
N VAL A 27 3.72 7.27 7.90
CA VAL A 27 4.52 7.70 6.75
C VAL A 27 5.83 6.91 6.67
N ASP A 28 6.51 6.71 7.80
CA ASP A 28 7.81 6.04 7.85
C ASP A 28 7.72 4.55 7.44
N ARG A 29 6.52 3.95 7.48
CA ARG A 29 6.29 2.56 7.01
C ARG A 29 5.73 2.47 5.60
N MET A 30 5.59 3.59 4.89
CA MET A 30 5.18 3.53 3.49
C MET A 30 6.27 2.82 2.67
N ILE A 31 5.84 2.04 1.69
CA ILE A 31 6.73 1.39 0.73
C ILE A 31 6.79 2.29 -0.50
N PRO A 32 7.93 2.95 -0.78
CA PRO A 32 8.12 3.69 -2.01
C PRO A 32 8.39 2.72 -3.17
N LEU A 33 7.65 2.87 -4.25
CA LEU A 33 7.84 2.12 -5.48
C LEU A 33 8.10 3.11 -6.62
N GLU A 34 9.14 2.88 -7.39
CA GLU A 34 9.54 3.72 -8.53
C GLU A 34 9.94 2.84 -9.71
N VAL A 35 9.57 3.26 -10.92
CA VAL A 35 9.94 2.54 -12.15
C VAL A 35 11.47 2.57 -12.32
N GLY A 36 12.06 1.43 -12.67
CA GLY A 36 13.50 1.24 -12.79
C GLY A 36 14.22 0.98 -11.47
N GLN A 37 13.50 0.92 -10.34
CA GLN A 37 14.07 0.53 -9.05
C GLN A 37 14.25 -0.99 -8.98
N GLU A 38 15.42 -1.43 -8.49
CA GLU A 38 15.64 -2.83 -8.11
C GLU A 38 14.89 -3.14 -6.79
N TRP A 39 14.06 -4.17 -6.82
CA TRP A 39 13.31 -4.72 -5.69
C TRP A 39 13.27 -6.25 -5.79
N ASP A 40 13.76 -6.94 -4.76
CA ASP A 40 13.48 -8.37 -4.62
C ASP A 40 11.98 -8.55 -4.38
N ARG A 41 11.34 -9.30 -5.26
CA ARG A 41 9.88 -9.51 -5.19
C ARG A 41 9.47 -10.12 -3.85
N ASP A 42 10.20 -11.11 -3.35
CA ASP A 42 9.83 -11.80 -2.11
C ASP A 42 9.98 -10.88 -0.89
N GLU A 43 10.96 -9.97 -0.90
CA GLU A 43 11.10 -8.89 0.08
C GLU A 43 9.91 -7.95 0.05
N LEU A 44 9.50 -7.47 -1.12
CA LEU A 44 8.31 -6.61 -1.24
C LEU A 44 7.04 -7.29 -0.71
N LEU A 45 6.87 -8.60 -0.97
CA LEU A 45 5.72 -9.35 -0.43
C LEU A 45 5.77 -9.43 1.11
N ARG A 46 6.96 -9.61 1.71
CA ARG A 46 7.12 -9.60 3.17
C ARG A 46 6.84 -8.23 3.76
N ASP A 47 7.23 -7.16 3.08
CA ASP A 47 6.97 -5.79 3.49
C ASP A 47 5.48 -5.47 3.45
N LEU A 48 4.76 -5.93 2.43
CA LEU A 48 3.30 -5.82 2.37
C LEU A 48 2.61 -6.54 3.53
N VAL A 49 3.06 -7.76 3.86
CA VAL A 49 2.54 -8.51 5.02
C VAL A 49 2.85 -7.78 6.34
N THR A 50 4.05 -7.22 6.48
CA THR A 50 4.45 -6.41 7.64
C THR A 50 3.59 -5.14 7.76
N ASN A 51 3.18 -4.59 6.61
CA ASN A 51 2.23 -3.49 6.47
C ASN A 51 0.76 -3.93 6.54
N GLN A 52 0.49 -5.14 7.05
CA GLN A 52 -0.83 -5.68 7.36
C GLN A 52 -1.70 -5.96 6.13
N TYR A 53 -1.10 -6.06 4.94
CA TYR A 53 -1.81 -6.60 3.79
C TYR A 53 -1.88 -8.13 3.86
N VAL A 54 -2.98 -8.68 3.34
CA VAL A 54 -3.20 -10.13 3.29
C VAL A 54 -3.06 -10.62 1.85
N ARG A 55 -2.28 -11.68 1.64
CA ARG A 55 -2.23 -12.33 0.32
C ARG A 55 -3.57 -13.02 0.02
N ASN A 56 -4.21 -12.65 -1.09
CA ASN A 56 -5.43 -13.30 -1.58
C ASN A 56 -5.40 -13.40 -3.10
N ASP A 57 -5.01 -14.56 -3.61
CA ASP A 57 -4.89 -14.79 -5.05
C ASP A 57 -6.25 -15.01 -5.77
N ILE A 58 -7.34 -15.11 -5.01
CA ILE A 58 -8.69 -15.42 -5.53
C ILE A 58 -9.49 -14.13 -5.76
N SER A 59 -9.61 -13.27 -4.75
CA SER A 59 -10.38 -12.02 -4.81
C SER A 59 -9.51 -10.80 -4.49
N GLY A 60 -9.67 -9.75 -5.31
CA GLY A 60 -9.08 -8.44 -5.06
C GLY A 60 -9.96 -7.64 -4.11
N GLU A 61 -9.70 -7.75 -2.81
CA GLU A 61 -10.41 -7.02 -1.77
C GLU A 61 -9.48 -5.95 -1.20
N ARG A 62 -10.05 -4.86 -0.66
CA ARG A 62 -9.25 -3.81 -0.03
C ARG A 62 -8.42 -4.37 1.12
N GLY A 63 -7.14 -4.01 1.19
CA GLY A 63 -6.19 -4.55 2.15
C GLY A 63 -5.58 -5.89 1.75
N THR A 64 -5.79 -6.35 0.52
CA THR A 64 -5.13 -7.55 -0.01
C THR A 64 -4.11 -7.23 -1.09
N PHE A 65 -3.27 -8.21 -1.40
CA PHE A 65 -2.49 -8.24 -2.63
C PHE A 65 -2.56 -9.64 -3.25
N ARG A 66 -2.27 -9.73 -4.54
CA ARG A 66 -2.16 -11.01 -5.26
C ARG A 66 -0.99 -11.01 -6.22
N VAL A 67 -0.45 -12.19 -6.47
CA VAL A 67 0.70 -12.38 -7.36
C VAL A 67 0.31 -13.26 -8.54
N ARG A 68 0.64 -12.83 -9.75
CA ARG A 68 0.44 -13.58 -10.99
C ARG A 68 1.70 -13.52 -11.84
N GLY A 69 2.57 -14.52 -11.68
CA GLY A 69 3.87 -14.54 -12.36
C GLY A 69 4.71 -13.34 -11.91
N ASP A 70 5.03 -12.47 -12.85
CA ASP A 70 5.87 -11.29 -12.63
C ASP A 70 5.04 -10.02 -12.38
N THR A 71 3.73 -10.18 -12.18
CA THR A 71 2.83 -9.08 -11.82
C THR A 71 2.36 -9.21 -10.37
N LEU A 72 2.49 -8.14 -9.62
CA LEU A 72 1.93 -7.96 -8.29
C LEU A 72 0.79 -6.94 -8.37
N GLU A 73 -0.39 -7.30 -7.88
CA GLU A 73 -1.50 -6.37 -7.75
C GLU A 73 -1.80 -6.13 -6.27
N ILE A 74 -1.80 -4.86 -5.87
CA ILE A 74 -2.02 -4.39 -4.51
C ILE A 74 -3.37 -3.65 -4.51
N PHE A 75 -4.19 -3.92 -3.49
CA PHE A 75 -5.51 -3.29 -3.32
C PHE A 75 -5.47 -2.42 -2.06
N PRO A 76 -5.08 -1.13 -2.14
CA PRO A 76 -4.95 -0.28 -0.97
C PRO A 76 -6.28 -0.09 -0.26
N VAL A 77 -6.25 0.03 1.07
CA VAL A 77 -7.47 0.30 1.85
C VAL A 77 -8.00 1.72 1.65
N TYR A 78 -7.13 2.65 1.25
CA TYR A 78 -7.38 4.08 1.16
C TYR A 78 -7.66 4.58 -0.27
N GLU A 79 -7.50 3.73 -1.30
CA GLU A 79 -7.77 4.06 -2.71
C GLU A 79 -8.89 3.19 -3.27
N GLU A 80 -9.66 3.70 -4.24
CA GLU A 80 -10.67 2.88 -4.94
C GLU A 80 -10.08 1.94 -5.99
N ASN A 81 -8.95 2.34 -6.56
CA ASN A 81 -8.27 1.63 -7.63
C ASN A 81 -7.18 0.71 -7.07
N ALA A 82 -6.85 -0.33 -7.83
CA ALA A 82 -5.74 -1.22 -7.52
C ALA A 82 -4.45 -0.69 -8.17
N LEU A 83 -3.32 -0.95 -7.53
CA LEU A 83 -2.00 -0.71 -8.09
C LEU A 83 -1.46 -2.02 -8.64
N ARG A 84 -1.07 -2.02 -9.90
CA ARG A 84 -0.31 -3.11 -10.53
C ARG A 84 1.16 -2.70 -10.61
N VAL A 85 2.02 -3.61 -10.18
CA VAL A 85 3.47 -3.54 -10.27
C VAL A 85 3.92 -4.68 -11.16
N GLU A 86 4.57 -4.35 -12.27
CA GLU A 86 5.12 -5.32 -13.21
C GLU A 86 6.64 -5.38 -13.03
N PHE A 87 7.17 -6.60 -12.94
CA PHE A 87 8.58 -6.85 -12.71
C PHE A 87 9.23 -7.47 -13.94
N PHE A 88 10.48 -7.09 -14.18
CA PHE A 88 11.39 -7.81 -15.08
C PHE A 88 12.57 -8.34 -14.27
N GLY A 89 12.47 -9.58 -13.81
CA GLY A 89 13.40 -10.12 -12.82
C GLY A 89 13.20 -9.41 -11.48
N ASP A 90 14.21 -8.66 -11.03
CA ASP A 90 14.21 -7.91 -9.78
C ASP A 90 14.09 -6.39 -10.02
N GLU A 91 13.69 -5.94 -11.22
CA GLU A 91 13.49 -4.53 -11.56
C GLU A 91 12.00 -4.23 -11.77
N ILE A 92 11.51 -3.11 -11.24
CA ILE A 92 10.16 -2.62 -11.52
C ILE A 92 10.12 -2.04 -12.93
N GLU A 93 9.43 -2.71 -13.85
CA GLU A 93 9.29 -2.29 -15.25
C GLU A 93 8.16 -1.27 -15.41
N ALA A 94 7.05 -1.43 -14.69
CA ALA A 94 5.90 -0.53 -14.77
C ALA A 94 5.07 -0.48 -13.48
N LEU A 95 4.52 0.70 -13.21
CA LEU A 95 3.49 0.92 -12.19
C LEU A 95 2.23 1.44 -12.87
N THR A 96 1.10 0.80 -12.61
CA THR A 96 -0.17 1.12 -13.26
C THR A 96 -1.31 1.12 -12.26
N THR A 97 -2.05 2.22 -12.21
CA THR A 97 -3.32 2.28 -11.49
C THR A 97 -4.43 1.71 -12.37
N MET A 98 -5.20 0.76 -11.84
CA MET A 98 -6.21 0.01 -12.59
C MET A 98 -7.52 -0.16 -11.81
N HIS A 99 -8.63 -0.26 -12.52
CA HIS A 99 -9.92 -0.54 -11.91
C HIS A 99 -9.96 -2.00 -11.39
N PRO A 100 -10.28 -2.24 -10.11
CA PRO A 100 -10.04 -3.54 -9.46
C PRO A 100 -10.91 -4.69 -9.99
N LEU A 101 -12.07 -4.38 -10.60
CA LEU A 101 -13.00 -5.38 -11.12
C LEU A 101 -12.85 -5.62 -12.63
N THR A 102 -12.70 -4.55 -13.41
CA THR A 102 -12.66 -4.63 -14.88
C THR A 102 -11.24 -4.84 -15.40
N GLY A 103 -10.24 -4.47 -14.61
CA GLY A 103 -8.84 -4.49 -15.00
C GLY A 103 -8.43 -3.40 -15.99
N GLU A 104 -9.31 -2.42 -16.21
CA GLU A 104 -9.02 -1.27 -17.06
C GLU A 104 -7.91 -0.41 -16.46
N VAL A 105 -6.93 -0.04 -17.28
CA VAL A 105 -5.84 0.85 -16.90
C VAL A 105 -6.36 2.29 -16.85
N ILE A 106 -6.13 2.95 -15.72
CA ILE A 106 -6.57 4.33 -15.45
C ILE A 106 -5.40 5.29 -15.64
N SER A 107 -4.23 4.95 -15.12
CA SER A 107 -3.00 5.73 -15.29
C SER A 107 -1.76 4.85 -15.22
N GLU A 108 -0.70 5.31 -15.88
CA GLU A 108 0.67 4.83 -15.69
C GLU A 108 1.38 5.83 -14.79
N ASP A 109 2.08 5.33 -13.77
CA ASP A 109 2.65 6.14 -12.71
C ASP A 109 4.18 5.93 -12.69
N GLU A 110 4.98 6.99 -12.54
CA GLU A 110 6.45 6.84 -12.42
C GLU A 110 6.86 6.44 -10.99
N GLN A 111 6.09 6.89 -10.00
CA GLN A 111 6.35 6.66 -8.58
C GLN A 111 5.04 6.58 -7.79
N VAL A 112 4.94 5.62 -6.87
CA VAL A 112 3.77 5.41 -6.01
C VAL A 112 4.22 5.07 -4.58
N TYR A 113 3.45 5.51 -3.59
CA TYR A 113 3.66 5.16 -2.18
C TYR A 113 2.55 4.23 -1.69
N VAL A 114 2.92 3.05 -1.23
CA VAL A 114 1.99 2.09 -0.62
C VAL A 114 2.03 2.25 0.90
N PHE A 115 0.95 2.75 1.48
CA PHE A 115 0.85 2.96 2.92
C PHE A 115 0.32 1.71 3.64
N PRO A 116 0.56 1.57 4.95
CA PRO A 116 0.03 0.44 5.72
C PRO A 116 -1.49 0.26 5.58
N ALA A 117 -1.95 -0.99 5.54
CA ALA A 117 -3.37 -1.36 5.45
C ALA A 117 -4.17 -1.07 6.73
N THR A 118 -3.50 -0.65 7.81
CA THR A 118 -4.12 -0.25 9.06
C THR A 118 -3.57 1.08 9.54
N HIS A 119 -4.39 1.85 10.27
CA HIS A 119 -3.94 3.04 10.98
C HIS A 119 -3.41 2.73 12.39
N TYR A 120 -3.58 1.49 12.85
CA TYR A 120 -3.08 0.98 14.13
C TYR A 120 -1.71 0.35 13.92
N VAL A 121 -0.74 1.20 13.61
CA VAL A 121 0.61 0.78 13.28
C VAL A 121 1.45 0.79 14.56
N ALA A 122 1.12 -0.07 15.53
CA ALA A 122 2.00 -0.26 16.68
C ALA A 122 3.31 -0.88 16.19
N GLY A 123 4.45 -0.23 16.44
CA GLY A 123 5.75 -0.82 16.13
C GLY A 123 6.10 -1.98 17.05
N PRO A 124 6.93 -2.93 16.59
CA PRO A 124 7.44 -4.01 17.43
C PRO A 124 8.09 -3.47 18.73
N GLU A 125 8.75 -2.31 18.68
CA GLU A 125 9.33 -1.64 19.86
C GLU A 125 8.29 -1.25 20.94
N ARG A 126 7.01 -1.07 20.56
CA ARG A 126 5.94 -0.72 21.50
C ARG A 126 5.35 -1.95 22.20
N MET A 127 5.41 -3.12 21.58
CA MET A 127 4.99 -4.39 22.20
C MET A 127 6.01 -4.90 23.23
N GLU A 128 7.29 -4.60 23.06
CA GLU A 128 8.36 -5.07 23.95
C GLU A 128 8.44 -4.29 25.28
N ARG A 129 7.78 -3.12 25.35
CA ARG A 129 7.71 -2.26 26.54
C ARG A 129 6.45 -2.47 27.40
N ALA A 130 5.58 -3.41 27.05
CA ALA A 130 4.32 -3.68 27.75
C ALA A 130 4.41 -4.89 28.69
#